data_AF-A0A1H1BWT3-F1
#
_entry.id   AF-A0A1H1BWT3-F1
#
_cell.length_a   1.000
_cell.length_b   1.000
_cell.length_c   1.000
_cell.angle_alpha   90.00
_cell.angle_beta   90.00
_cell.angle_gamma   90.00
#
_symmetry.space_group_name_H-M   'P 1'
#
loop_
_entity.id
_entity.type
_entity.pdbx_description
1 polymer ?
#
loop_
_entity_poly.entity_id
_entity_poly.type
_entity_poly.pdbx_seq_one_letter_code
_entity_poly.pdbx_strand_id
1 'polypeptide(L)'
;MGSGQIYRLPDERNWPLLGFQKSMFNTGERLSFTINLSVVSKELWEQRRSVRRLPLRPAPSTFYGPWMWHRRIGHLLPAGDDHWWEVGTAPDPAIVSEVVEAVRDLALPAMRRQIESC
;
A
#
# COMPACT_ATOMS: atom_id res chain seq x y z
N MET A 1 -3.99 13.54 15.28
CA MET A 1 -3.83 12.16 15.80
C MET A 1 -4.07 11.20 14.63
N GLY A 2 -3.03 10.88 13.86
CA GLY A 2 -3.16 10.10 12.62
C GLY A 2 -2.78 8.64 12.85
N SER A 3 -3.62 7.70 12.43
CA SER A 3 -3.54 6.26 12.73
C SER A 3 -2.39 5.52 12.04
N GLY A 4 -1.27 6.17 11.66
CA GLY A 4 -0.04 5.51 11.19
C GLY A 4 -0.16 4.48 10.07
N GLN A 5 -1.29 4.42 9.35
CA GLN A 5 -1.57 3.31 8.44
C GLN A 5 -1.13 3.58 7.00
N ILE A 6 -0.90 4.85 6.66
CA ILE A 6 -0.52 5.27 5.31
C ILE A 6 0.85 5.93 5.39
N TYR A 7 1.79 5.39 4.64
CA TYR A 7 3.14 5.88 4.49
C TYR A 7 3.34 6.37 3.07
N ARG A 8 4.15 7.42 2.91
CA ARG A 8 4.47 8.01 1.61
C ARG A 8 5.99 8.10 1.48
N LEU A 9 6.54 7.58 0.38
CA LEU A 9 7.94 7.84 0.05
C LEU A 9 8.07 9.30 -0.42
N PRO A 10 9.10 10.05 0.00
CA PRO A 10 9.34 11.39 -0.52
C PRO A 10 9.55 11.35 -2.04
N ASP A 11 8.69 12.03 -2.79
CA ASP A 11 8.86 12.23 -4.23
C ASP A 11 8.15 13.53 -4.67
N GLU A 12 8.80 14.29 -5.54
CA GLU A 12 8.29 15.58 -6.00
C GLU A 12 7.24 15.45 -7.09
N ARG A 13 7.28 14.39 -7.89
CA ARG A 13 6.46 14.21 -9.10
C ARG A 13 5.36 13.17 -8.93
N ASN A 14 5.48 12.29 -7.95
CA ASN A 14 4.63 11.12 -7.77
C ASN A 14 3.96 11.08 -6.40
N TRP A 15 2.90 10.28 -6.31
CA TRP A 15 2.28 9.82 -5.08
C TRP A 15 2.63 8.35 -4.81
N PRO A 16 3.84 8.04 -4.31
CA PRO A 16 4.19 6.68 -3.90
C PRO A 16 3.65 6.41 -2.49
N LEU A 17 2.63 5.55 -2.40
CA LEU A 17 1.88 5.29 -1.18
C LEU A 17 1.94 3.81 -0.80
N LEU A 18 2.11 3.57 0.50
CA LEU A 18 1.98 2.28 1.15
C LEU A 18 0.87 2.39 2.20
N GLY A 19 -0.05 1.43 2.22
CA GLY A 19 -1.18 1.45 3.15
C GLY A 19 -1.46 0.09 3.78
N PHE A 20 -1.51 0.04 5.10
CA PHE A 20 -2.01 -1.12 5.83
C PHE A 20 -3.52 -1.20 5.69
N GLN A 21 -4.01 -2.29 5.11
CA GLN A 21 -5.43 -2.61 5.03
C GLN A 21 -5.76 -3.71 6.02
N LYS A 22 -6.67 -3.39 6.94
CA LYS A 22 -7.30 -4.35 7.83
C LYS A 22 -8.39 -5.13 7.11
N SER A 23 -8.56 -6.41 7.46
CA SER A 23 -9.72 -7.18 7.05
C SER A 23 -10.99 -6.59 7.68
N MET A 24 -12.11 -6.68 6.96
CA MET A 24 -13.43 -6.30 7.48
C MET A 24 -13.94 -7.27 8.54
N PHE A 25 -13.36 -8.48 8.62
CA PHE A 25 -13.78 -9.55 9.53
C PHE A 25 -12.92 -9.65 10.80
N ASN A 26 -12.18 -8.59 11.12
CA ASN A 26 -11.35 -8.56 12.32
C ASN A 26 -12.20 -8.56 13.59
N THR A 27 -11.76 -9.30 14.60
CA THR A 27 -12.35 -9.33 15.93
C THR A 27 -11.45 -8.60 16.93
N GLY A 28 -11.89 -8.42 18.18
CA GLY A 28 -11.04 -7.89 19.24
C GLY A 28 -9.83 -8.77 19.57
N GLU A 29 -9.87 -10.04 19.16
CA GLU A 29 -8.87 -11.06 19.50
C GLU A 29 -7.92 -11.38 18.34
N ARG A 30 -8.35 -11.14 17.10
CA ARG A 30 -7.58 -11.45 15.89
C ARG A 30 -7.73 -10.33 14.86
N LEU A 31 -6.59 -9.77 14.47
CA LEU A 31 -6.49 -8.76 13.43
C LEU A 31 -5.74 -9.34 12.24
N SER A 32 -6.43 -9.51 11.13
CA SER A 32 -5.85 -9.79 9.83
C SER A 32 -5.61 -8.48 9.06
N PHE A 33 -4.45 -8.38 8.41
CA PHE A 33 -4.11 -7.25 7.56
C PHE A 33 -3.20 -7.64 6.39
N THR A 34 -3.18 -6.76 5.39
CA THR A 34 -2.25 -6.80 4.26
C THR A 34 -1.78 -5.38 3.93
N ILE A 35 -0.87 -5.24 2.97
CA ILE A 35 -0.31 -3.95 2.56
C ILE A 35 -0.66 -3.70 1.10
N ASN A 36 -1.28 -2.56 0.82
CA ASN A 36 -1.47 -2.04 -0.52
C ASN A 36 -0.34 -1.07 -0.88
N LEU A 37 0.11 -1.16 -2.11
CA LEU A 37 1.11 -0.30 -2.71
C LEU A 37 0.48 0.44 -3.88
N SER A 38 0.81 1.71 -4.04
CA SER A 38 0.39 2.45 -5.22
C SER A 38 1.35 3.57 -5.61
N VAL A 39 1.40 3.85 -6.91
CA VAL A 39 2.19 4.92 -7.50
C VAL A 39 1.39 5.54 -8.65
N VAL A 40 1.32 6.86 -8.67
CA VAL A 40 0.74 7.65 -9.76
C VAL A 40 1.40 9.02 -9.78
N SER A 41 1.63 9.60 -10.96
CA SER A 41 2.15 10.97 -11.04
C SER A 41 1.13 11.97 -10.50
N LYS A 42 1.62 13.05 -9.88
CA LYS A 42 0.79 14.14 -9.34
C LYS A 42 0.03 14.86 -10.45
N GLU A 43 0.66 15.01 -11.61
CA GLU A 43 0.07 15.59 -12.81
C GLU A 43 -1.10 14.74 -13.32
N LEU A 44 -0.89 13.43 -13.51
CA LEU A 44 -1.96 12.53 -13.95
C LEU A 44 -3.09 12.48 -12.92
N TRP A 45 -2.77 12.47 -11.63
CA TRP A 45 -3.79 12.53 -10.58
C TRP A 45 -4.65 13.79 -10.69
N GLU A 46 -4.04 14.96 -10.88
CA GLU A 46 -4.77 16.22 -11.02
C GLU A 46 -5.58 16.28 -12.32
N GLN A 47 -5.02 15.77 -13.43
CA GLN A 47 -5.75 15.62 -14.70
C GLN A 47 -7.01 14.75 -14.52
N ARG A 48 -6.93 13.67 -13.74
CA ARG A 48 -8.11 12.83 -13.46
C ARG A 48 -9.08 13.50 -12.50
N ARG A 49 -8.60 14.27 -11.53
CA ARG A 49 -9.43 15.06 -10.60
C ARG A 49 -10.22 16.17 -11.30
N SER A 50 -9.71 16.77 -12.38
CA SER A 50 -10.43 17.83 -13.10
C SER A 50 -11.66 17.32 -13.84
N VAL A 51 -11.69 16.04 -14.20
CA VAL A 51 -12.79 15.40 -14.95
C VAL A 51 -13.63 14.42 -14.14
N ARG A 52 -13.23 14.10 -12.90
CA ARG A 52 -13.94 13.16 -12.00
C ARG A 52 -13.88 13.66 -10.56
N ARG A 53 -14.91 13.33 -9.77
CA ARG A 53 -14.93 13.64 -8.33
C ARG A 53 -13.97 12.71 -7.56
N LEU A 54 -12.70 13.10 -7.51
CA LEU A 54 -11.62 12.39 -6.82
C LEU A 54 -11.08 13.20 -5.63
N PRO A 55 -10.56 12.54 -4.57
CA PRO A 55 -10.01 13.22 -3.40
C PRO A 55 -8.72 13.99 -3.73
N LEU A 56 -8.33 14.92 -2.86
CA LEU A 56 -7.12 15.73 -3.02
C LEU A 56 -5.84 14.89 -3.20
N ARG A 57 -5.79 13.71 -2.58
CA ARG A 57 -4.69 12.74 -2.69
C ARG A 57 -5.26 11.33 -2.86
N PRO A 58 -4.56 10.44 -3.58
CA PRO A 58 -4.97 9.04 -3.67
C PRO A 58 -4.91 8.37 -2.30
N ALA A 59 -5.77 7.38 -2.08
CA ALA A 59 -5.67 6.43 -0.97
C ALA A 59 -5.09 5.09 -1.49
N PRO A 60 -4.08 4.48 -0.82
CA PRO A 60 -3.47 3.24 -1.28
C PRO A 60 -4.43 2.04 -1.22
N SER A 61 -5.44 2.07 -0.36
CA SER A 61 -6.45 1.00 -0.25
C SER A 61 -7.56 1.09 -1.29
N THR A 62 -7.55 2.09 -2.18
CA THR A 62 -8.59 2.31 -3.19
C THR A 62 -8.00 2.14 -4.58
N PHE A 63 -8.61 1.27 -5.39
CA PHE A 63 -8.29 1.17 -6.81
C PHE A 63 -9.08 2.22 -7.60
N TYR A 64 -8.38 3.20 -8.16
CA TYR A 64 -9.00 4.31 -8.94
C TYR A 64 -9.08 4.04 -10.44
N GLY A 65 -8.38 3.01 -10.92
CA GLY A 65 -8.36 2.59 -12.32
C GLY A 65 -6.98 2.17 -12.80
N PRO A 66 -6.89 1.60 -14.02
CA PRO A 66 -5.67 1.00 -14.56
C PRO A 66 -4.56 2.01 -14.90
N TRP A 67 -4.88 3.30 -14.89
CA TRP A 67 -3.93 4.40 -15.12
C TRP A 67 -3.08 4.74 -13.89
N MET A 68 -3.32 4.07 -12.77
CA MET A 68 -2.54 4.17 -11.54
C MET A 68 -1.99 2.78 -11.22
N TRP A 69 -0.69 2.69 -10.99
CA TRP A 69 -0.13 1.43 -10.54
C TRP A 69 -0.63 1.13 -9.12
N HIS A 70 -1.19 -0.07 -8.93
CA HIS A 70 -1.72 -0.55 -7.67
C HIS A 70 -1.42 -2.04 -7.53
N ARG A 71 -0.98 -2.46 -6.34
CA ARG A 71 -0.69 -3.87 -6.06
C ARG A 71 -0.77 -4.17 -4.56
N ARG A 72 -1.34 -5.31 -4.20
CA ARG A 72 -1.15 -5.89 -2.85
C ARG A 72 0.22 -6.53 -2.74
N ILE A 73 0.88 -6.35 -1.59
CA ILE A 73 2.24 -6.86 -1.36
C ILE A 73 2.34 -8.38 -1.51
N GLY A 74 1.26 -9.12 -1.24
CA GLY A 74 1.23 -10.58 -1.44
C GLY A 74 1.63 -11.00 -2.85
N HIS A 75 1.16 -10.27 -3.87
CA HIS A 75 1.51 -10.51 -5.26
C HIS A 75 2.97 -10.17 -5.63
N LEU A 76 3.78 -9.73 -4.67
CA LEU A 76 5.23 -9.57 -4.82
C LEU A 76 6.01 -10.69 -4.09
N LEU A 77 5.37 -11.47 -3.23
CA LEU A 77 6.01 -12.60 -2.56
C LEU A 77 6.29 -13.73 -3.56
N PRO A 78 7.27 -14.62 -3.28
CA PRO A 78 7.62 -15.71 -4.19
C PRO A 78 6.46 -16.63 -4.56
N ALA A 79 5.50 -16.84 -3.65
CA ALA A 79 4.29 -17.61 -3.92
C ALA A 79 3.33 -16.92 -4.90
N GLY A 80 3.37 -15.59 -5.00
CA GLY A 80 2.50 -14.79 -5.87
C GLY A 80 1.06 -14.59 -5.37
N ASP A 81 0.70 -15.23 -4.26
CA ASP A 81 -0.64 -15.21 -3.69
C ASP A 81 -0.94 -13.98 -2.83
N ASP A 82 -2.22 -13.66 -2.65
CA ASP A 82 -2.63 -12.57 -1.75
C ASP A 82 -2.35 -12.97 -0.29
N HIS A 83 -1.36 -12.31 0.30
CA HIS A 83 -0.86 -12.62 1.64
C HIS A 83 -1.48 -11.69 2.68
N TRP A 84 -1.97 -12.31 3.75
CA TRP A 84 -2.57 -11.66 4.89
C TRP A 84 -1.85 -12.13 6.16
N TRP A 85 -1.25 -11.18 6.88
CA TRP A 85 -0.71 -11.45 8.21
C TRP A 85 -1.82 -11.43 9.23
N GLU A 86 -1.68 -12.23 10.28
CA GLU A 86 -2.64 -12.32 11.37
C GLU A 86 -1.93 -12.09 12.69
N VAL A 87 -2.36 -11.05 13.41
CA VAL A 87 -1.85 -10.77 14.75
C VAL A 87 -2.93 -11.04 15.78
N GLY A 88 -2.54 -11.72 16.85
CA GLY A 88 -3.37 -11.91 18.04
C GLY A 88 -3.34 -10.69 18.95
N THR A 89 -3.68 -10.90 20.22
CA THR A 89 -3.69 -9.85 21.25
C THR A 89 -2.30 -9.44 21.73
N ALA A 90 -1.27 -10.24 21.44
CA ALA A 90 0.13 -9.95 21.75
C ALA A 90 0.93 -9.66 20.47
N PRO A 91 1.91 -8.75 20.49
CA PRO A 91 2.84 -8.57 19.38
C PRO A 91 3.58 -9.88 19.08
N ASP A 92 3.65 -10.23 17.80
CA ASP A 92 4.47 -11.33 17.31
C ASP A 92 5.72 -10.76 16.60
N PRO A 93 6.92 -10.87 17.21
CA PRO A 93 8.16 -10.37 16.62
C PRO A 93 8.46 -11.00 15.25
N ALA A 94 8.02 -12.23 14.98
CA ALA A 94 8.22 -12.87 13.69
C ALA A 94 7.45 -12.12 12.58
N ILE A 95 6.18 -11.80 12.84
CA ILE A 95 5.34 -11.02 11.91
C ILE A 95 5.93 -9.62 11.68
N VAL A 96 6.46 -8.99 12.72
CA VAL A 96 7.12 -7.68 12.58
C VAL A 96 8.33 -7.78 11.64
N SER A 97 9.20 -8.78 11.84
CA SER A 97 10.35 -9.01 10.96
C SER A 97 9.91 -9.30 9.53
N GLU A 98 8.93 -10.19 9.33
CA GLU A 98 8.41 -10.52 8.00
C GLU A 98 7.85 -9.29 7.26
N VAL A 99 7.08 -8.45 7.96
CA VAL A 99 6.52 -7.23 7.38
C VAL A 99 7.64 -6.26 7.00
N VAL A 100 8.64 -6.06 7.86
CA VAL A 100 9.77 -5.17 7.58
C VAL A 100 10.58 -5.67 6.40
N GLU A 101 10.88 -6.97 6.34
CA GLU A 101 11.58 -7.61 5.23
C GLU A 101 10.79 -7.49 3.92
N ALA A 102 9.50 -7.81 3.92
CA ALA A 102 8.65 -7.69 2.74
C ALA A 102 8.58 -6.24 2.24
N VAL A 103 8.48 -5.25 3.14
CA VAL A 103 8.49 -3.84 2.76
C VAL A 103 9.85 -3.43 2.18
N ARG A 104 10.94 -3.75 2.86
CA ARG A 104 12.30 -3.36 2.48
C ARG A 104 12.74 -4.00 1.17
N ASP A 105 12.48 -5.28 1.02
CA ASP A 105 13.10 -6.11 -0.01
C ASP A 105 12.19 -6.29 -1.24
N LEU A 106 10.87 -6.08 -1.09
CA LEU A 106 9.90 -6.24 -2.19
C LEU A 106 9.13 -4.95 -2.49
N ALA A 107 8.50 -4.33 -1.49
CA ALA A 107 7.64 -3.18 -1.72
C ALA A 107 8.42 -1.95 -2.22
N LEU A 108 9.49 -1.56 -1.51
CA LEU A 108 10.28 -0.38 -1.88
C LEU A 108 10.91 -0.51 -3.27
N PRO A 109 11.57 -1.63 -3.64
CA PRO A 109 12.09 -1.80 -5.00
C PRO A 109 10.99 -1.80 -6.07
N ALA A 110 9.84 -2.44 -5.81
CA ALA A 110 8.72 -2.44 -6.74
C ALA A 110 8.18 -1.02 -6.98
N MET A 111 7.98 -0.24 -5.92
CA MET A 111 7.52 1.14 -6.02
C MET A 111 8.54 2.04 -6.73
N ARG A 112 9.84 1.90 -6.46
CA ARG A 112 10.89 2.67 -7.13
C ARG A 112 10.88 2.48 -8.65
N ARG A 113 10.75 1.23 -9.12
CA ARG A 113 10.61 0.94 -10.57
C ARG A 113 9.43 1.69 -11.20
N GLN A 114 8.33 1.84 -10.47
CA GLN A 114 7.16 2.56 -10.97
C GLN A 114 7.36 4.08 -10.94
N ILE A 115 8.03 4.61 -9.92
CA ILE A 115 8.41 6.03 -9.84
C ILE A 115 9.29 6.41 -11.04
N GLU A 116 10.26 5.56 -11.40
CA GLU A 116 11.19 5.76 -12.53
C GLU A 116 10.51 5.62 -13.90
N SER A 117 9.35 4.97 -13.96
CA SER A 117 8.59 4.73 -15.20
C SER A 117 7.43 5.71 -15.43
N CYS A 118 7.20 6.65 -14.51
CA CYS A 118 6.12 7.63 -14.57
C CYS A 118 6.51 8.92 -15.30
#